data_AF-A0A2N5SBE4-F1
#
_entry.id   AF-A0A2N5SBE4-F1
#
_cell.length_a   1.000
_cell.length_b   1.000
_cell.length_c   1.000
_cell.angle_alpha   90.00
_cell.angle_beta   90.00
_cell.angle_gamma   90.00
#
_symmetry.space_group_name_H-M   'P 1'
#
loop_
_entity.id
_entity.type
_entity.pdbx_description
1 polymer ?
#
loop_
_entity_poly.entity_id
_entity_poly.type
_entity_poly.pdbx_seq_one_letter_code
_entity_poly.pdbx_strand_id
1 'polypeptide(L)'
;MDLDDKNGGGLEAMDVDGNSAMASTAGPAGKGDGSKAKDGKKKGKEKAIEKAPPKGKGIPVEDKYSKCVSALDICKGDITPSEKMLWSQNLALLTPGSTTRPTGKVALDVGAMMADMVGCVIQAYQGDQSYLKTLSDNDRLAPEYFPNGLLDAPHSEDFGNMLRTAPRLTQVSHPDMFWNHNNINFQPIHNASLICHTAVGMSQSWVSLLLGLSRTNSNLAYVPNGSLSLLLKYGISRINQALIDSIGQSSLAVKPKQLPSHPPSELKFCRDASEFLSFRINSLGPAVGGQGQRKETSTEGLHFLMKKIHQLLLALSLCYEAAWIARREKEIMERNSDLPTDQLTLLKANISKVNVYCSGTSGIKSAKWTVMKKEAFSSLVVFLLYGVAGWWTMFTNYRKMNYSDIYGMMTIAKMKAKAMLETEPGTDLESSHPLLSGAWSYLNSYIIKLILNTNYNSPSPDWENCLKSWTDDLSTTHVSRLLVADVLTELRTPGISMTPSGTPAPPVQPDTSTLDKTMTEVIKMIEDTLNPDIQKTTGEDKAAEEAQQKAIGGQKGHGDGEEDGGEDSNQEEGGDQEEVGEEEEDQEGVEWEEVDIRPQKPPKKVPRDVRRYLDLEARVDNSGS
;
A
#
# COMPACT_ATOMS: atom_id res chain seq x y z
N MET A 1 20.26 28.71 -48.56
CA MET A 1 19.56 29.05 -49.81
C MET A 1 18.17 29.43 -49.39
N ASP A 2 17.97 30.73 -49.25
CA ASP A 2 16.74 31.35 -48.82
C ASP A 2 15.70 31.33 -49.94
N LEU A 3 14.43 31.45 -49.60
CA LEU A 3 13.46 32.29 -50.30
C LEU A 3 12.22 32.49 -49.40
N ASP A 4 12.08 33.70 -48.88
CA ASP A 4 10.81 34.23 -48.37
C ASP A 4 9.86 34.53 -49.55
N ASP A 5 8.51 34.50 -49.38
CA ASP A 5 7.78 35.75 -49.14
C ASP A 5 6.25 35.65 -48.88
N LYS A 6 5.84 36.55 -47.97
CA LYS A 6 4.52 37.14 -47.61
C LYS A 6 3.25 36.88 -48.47
N ASN A 7 2.11 36.71 -47.78
CA ASN A 7 1.04 37.72 -47.77
C ASN A 7 0.00 37.51 -46.65
N GLY A 8 -0.76 38.54 -46.26
CA GLY A 8 -1.75 38.49 -45.16
C GLY A 8 -2.97 39.41 -45.33
N GLY A 9 -3.83 39.45 -44.31
CA GLY A 9 -5.11 40.19 -44.26
C GLY A 9 -6.32 39.26 -44.47
N GLY A 10 -7.47 39.43 -43.79
CA GLY A 10 -7.86 40.40 -42.76
C GLY A 10 -9.17 39.99 -42.05
N LEU A 11 -9.56 40.73 -41.02
CA LEU A 11 -10.80 40.54 -40.24
C LEU A 11 -12.02 41.18 -40.94
N GLU A 12 -13.21 40.60 -40.79
CA GLU A 12 -14.41 41.38 -40.42
C GLU A 12 -15.56 40.48 -39.89
N ALA A 13 -16.50 41.09 -39.16
CA ALA A 13 -17.59 40.44 -38.43
C ALA A 13 -18.95 40.72 -39.07
N MET A 14 -20.00 40.01 -38.65
CA MET A 14 -21.38 40.50 -38.73
C MET A 14 -22.32 39.77 -37.76
N ASP A 15 -22.87 40.51 -36.79
CA ASP A 15 -24.06 40.15 -36.03
C ASP A 15 -25.34 40.39 -36.88
N VAL A 16 -26.37 39.56 -36.71
CA VAL A 16 -27.78 39.95 -36.95
C VAL A 16 -28.71 39.19 -35.99
N ASP A 17 -29.40 39.93 -35.12
CA ASP A 17 -30.53 39.46 -34.30
C ASP A 17 -31.80 39.20 -35.14
N GLY A 18 -32.67 38.27 -34.71
CA GLY A 18 -33.97 38.05 -35.36
C GLY A 18 -34.93 37.15 -34.57
N ASN A 19 -35.92 37.73 -33.89
CA ASN A 19 -36.78 37.06 -32.90
C ASN A 19 -38.22 36.76 -33.45
N SER A 20 -38.97 35.95 -32.68
CA SER A 20 -40.45 35.91 -32.59
C SER A 20 -41.30 34.96 -33.48
N ALA A 21 -41.72 33.84 -32.85
CA ALA A 21 -43.10 33.32 -32.64
C ALA A 21 -44.25 33.46 -33.67
N MET A 22 -45.02 32.36 -33.89
CA MET A 22 -46.42 32.18 -33.36
C MET A 22 -47.18 30.94 -33.92
N ALA A 23 -48.01 30.33 -33.06
CA ALA A 23 -49.32 29.67 -33.32
C ALA A 23 -49.45 28.45 -34.29
N SER A 24 -50.51 27.61 -34.31
CA SER A 24 -51.51 27.08 -33.33
C SER A 24 -52.50 26.15 -34.08
N THR A 25 -52.99 25.05 -33.49
CA THR A 25 -54.33 24.45 -33.77
C THR A 25 -54.76 23.39 -32.71
N ALA A 26 -56.07 23.27 -32.45
CA ALA A 26 -56.70 22.34 -31.47
C ALA A 26 -57.22 21.04 -32.13
N GLY A 27 -57.48 19.90 -31.45
CA GLY A 27 -58.58 19.57 -30.48
C GLY A 27 -59.46 18.42 -31.06
N PRO A 28 -60.50 17.83 -30.39
CA PRO A 28 -61.01 17.97 -29.00
C PRO A 28 -61.51 16.66 -28.28
N ALA A 29 -61.99 16.80 -27.01
CA ALA A 29 -62.97 15.99 -26.24
C ALA A 29 -62.68 14.52 -25.80
N GLY A 30 -63.12 14.00 -24.62
CA GLY A 30 -63.80 14.59 -23.44
C GLY A 30 -64.37 13.55 -22.42
N LYS A 31 -64.63 13.97 -21.15
CA LYS A 31 -65.14 13.18 -19.96
C LYS A 31 -64.17 12.07 -19.47
N GLY A 32 -64.00 11.67 -18.20
CA GLY A 32 -64.52 11.97 -16.84
C GLY A 32 -64.04 10.82 -15.90
N ASP A 33 -64.11 10.80 -14.57
CA ASP A 33 -64.51 11.75 -13.50
C ASP A 33 -64.02 11.17 -12.12
N GLY A 34 -64.15 11.87 -10.98
CA GLY A 34 -64.07 11.27 -9.63
C GLY A 34 -62.98 11.76 -8.65
N SER A 35 -63.37 12.60 -7.69
CA SER A 35 -62.51 13.18 -6.63
C SER A 35 -62.27 12.27 -5.41
N LYS A 36 -61.11 12.44 -4.72
CA LYS A 36 -61.08 12.81 -3.28
C LYS A 36 -59.68 13.18 -2.78
N ALA A 37 -59.56 14.38 -2.21
CA ALA A 37 -58.41 14.82 -1.43
C ALA A 37 -58.56 14.46 0.06
N LYS A 38 -57.44 14.38 0.77
CA LYS A 38 -57.34 14.74 2.19
C LYS A 38 -56.00 15.41 2.47
N ASP A 39 -56.06 16.65 2.92
CA ASP A 39 -54.90 17.43 3.35
C ASP A 39 -54.25 16.86 4.63
N GLY A 40 -52.92 16.98 4.69
CA GLY A 40 -52.09 16.55 5.81
C GLY A 40 -50.87 17.47 5.96
N LYS A 41 -51.11 18.74 6.30
CA LYS A 41 -50.13 19.83 6.28
C LYS A 41 -49.08 19.67 7.40
N LYS A 42 -47.86 19.22 7.07
CA LYS A 42 -46.65 19.42 7.90
C LYS A 42 -45.59 20.20 7.12
N LYS A 43 -45.15 21.33 7.67
CA LYS A 43 -44.07 22.16 7.11
C LYS A 43 -42.74 21.39 7.18
N GLY A 44 -42.10 21.17 6.04
CA GLY A 44 -40.70 20.77 5.96
C GLY A 44 -39.89 21.86 5.28
N LYS A 45 -38.71 22.20 5.84
CA LYS A 45 -37.74 23.06 5.14
C LYS A 45 -37.25 22.33 3.89
N GLU A 46 -37.46 22.90 2.71
CA GLU A 46 -36.79 22.43 1.49
C GLU A 46 -35.29 22.67 1.63
N LYS A 47 -34.52 21.62 1.91
CA LYS A 47 -33.11 21.59 1.50
C LYS A 47 -33.13 21.39 -0.01
N ALA A 48 -32.57 22.36 -0.75
CA ALA A 48 -32.31 22.18 -2.17
C ALA A 48 -31.35 20.99 -2.34
N ILE A 49 -31.89 19.85 -2.76
CA ILE A 49 -31.06 18.74 -3.23
C ILE A 49 -30.57 19.16 -4.61
N GLU A 50 -29.36 19.73 -4.63
CA GLU A 50 -28.59 19.89 -5.85
C GLU A 50 -28.47 18.50 -6.49
N LYS A 51 -29.21 18.28 -7.58
CA LYS A 51 -29.16 17.02 -8.32
C LYS A 51 -27.77 16.92 -8.93
N ALA A 52 -26.94 16.05 -8.35
CA ALA A 52 -25.68 15.66 -8.95
C ALA A 52 -25.88 15.39 -10.45
N PRO A 53 -24.99 15.91 -11.33
CA PRO A 53 -25.18 15.81 -12.77
C PRO A 53 -25.35 14.36 -13.19
N PRO A 54 -26.18 14.08 -14.22
CA PRO A 54 -26.45 12.71 -14.63
C PRO A 54 -25.13 12.01 -14.97
N LYS A 55 -24.82 10.92 -14.26
CA LYS A 55 -23.68 10.07 -14.58
C LYS A 55 -23.84 9.62 -16.03
N GLY A 56 -23.02 10.17 -16.92
CA GLY A 56 -22.94 9.71 -18.30
C GLY A 56 -22.74 8.20 -18.29
N LYS A 57 -23.57 7.47 -19.03
CA LYS A 57 -23.42 6.03 -19.18
C LYS A 57 -22.13 5.79 -19.96
N GLY A 58 -21.03 5.54 -19.23
CA GLY A 58 -19.75 5.19 -19.83
C GLY A 58 -19.88 3.94 -20.70
N ILE A 59 -18.98 3.81 -21.66
CA ILE A 59 -19.07 2.79 -22.71
C ILE A 59 -18.82 1.43 -22.05
N PRO A 60 -19.67 0.41 -22.26
CA PRO A 60 -19.38 -0.95 -21.81
C PRO A 60 -18.05 -1.41 -22.38
N VAL A 61 -17.14 -1.89 -21.54
CA VAL A 61 -15.83 -2.35 -22.00
C VAL A 61 -15.97 -3.61 -22.87
N GLU A 62 -15.08 -3.79 -23.85
CA GLU A 62 -15.03 -5.04 -24.64
C GLU A 62 -14.88 -6.27 -23.72
N ASP A 63 -15.55 -7.37 -24.08
CA ASP A 63 -15.63 -8.63 -23.30
C ASP A 63 -14.28 -9.21 -22.83
N LYS A 64 -13.17 -8.88 -23.50
CA LYS A 64 -11.82 -9.32 -23.11
C LYS A 64 -11.26 -8.56 -21.90
N TYR A 65 -11.73 -7.33 -21.66
CA TYR A 65 -11.29 -6.48 -20.54
C TYR A 65 -12.26 -6.50 -19.35
N SER A 66 -13.50 -6.98 -19.53
CA SER A 66 -14.41 -7.30 -18.42
C SER A 66 -14.03 -8.61 -17.71
N LYS A 67 -13.31 -9.49 -18.42
CA LYS A 67 -12.62 -10.66 -17.86
C LYS A 67 -11.29 -10.26 -17.22
N CYS A 68 -10.80 -11.10 -16.31
CA CYS A 68 -9.51 -10.91 -15.67
C CYS A 68 -8.33 -11.04 -16.65
N VAL A 69 -7.26 -10.28 -16.44
CA VAL A 69 -6.00 -10.48 -17.17
C VAL A 69 -5.20 -11.63 -16.56
N SER A 70 -4.56 -12.42 -17.41
CA SER A 70 -3.73 -13.57 -17.05
C SER A 70 -2.45 -13.63 -17.89
N ALA A 71 -1.56 -14.57 -17.57
CA ALA A 71 -0.39 -14.84 -18.39
C ALA A 71 -0.74 -15.27 -19.83
N LEU A 72 -1.92 -15.86 -20.05
CA LEU A 72 -2.39 -16.27 -21.37
C LEU A 72 -2.68 -15.07 -22.28
N ASP A 73 -2.94 -13.89 -21.71
CA ASP A 73 -3.30 -12.69 -22.44
C ASP A 73 -2.08 -11.82 -22.80
N ILE A 74 -1.07 -11.79 -21.92
CA ILE A 74 0.05 -10.82 -22.01
C ILE A 74 1.46 -11.41 -21.94
N CYS A 75 1.68 -12.66 -21.54
CA CYS A 75 3.05 -13.22 -21.47
C CYS A 75 3.46 -13.89 -22.79
N LYS A 76 4.72 -13.70 -23.19
CA LYS A 76 5.31 -14.26 -24.42
C LYS A 76 6.07 -15.57 -24.22
N GLY A 77 6.51 -15.86 -22.99
CA GLY A 77 7.34 -17.03 -22.69
C GLY A 77 6.61 -18.37 -22.86
N ASP A 78 7.38 -19.46 -22.87
CA ASP A 78 6.87 -20.81 -23.07
C ASP A 78 5.99 -21.29 -21.91
N ILE A 79 4.67 -21.08 -22.07
CA ILE A 79 3.63 -21.73 -21.27
C ILE A 79 3.28 -23.04 -21.97
N THR A 80 3.43 -24.18 -21.29
CA THR A 80 3.20 -25.50 -21.90
C THR A 80 1.72 -25.69 -22.29
N PRO A 81 1.38 -26.54 -23.27
CA PRO A 81 -0.01 -26.81 -23.63
C PRO A 81 -0.87 -27.28 -22.44
N SER A 82 -0.27 -28.08 -21.55
CA SER A 82 -0.89 -28.55 -20.30
C SER A 82 -1.23 -27.41 -19.34
N GLU A 83 -0.30 -26.46 -19.15
CA GLU A 83 -0.55 -25.26 -18.34
C GLU A 83 -1.60 -24.34 -18.98
N LYS A 84 -1.53 -24.11 -20.30
CA LYS A 84 -2.55 -23.32 -21.02
C LYS A 84 -3.95 -23.89 -20.82
N MET A 85 -4.09 -25.22 -20.91
CA MET A 85 -5.35 -25.92 -20.66
C MET A 85 -5.81 -25.79 -19.19
N LEU A 86 -4.92 -26.07 -18.23
CA LEU A 86 -5.23 -26.00 -16.80
C LEU A 86 -5.62 -24.58 -16.35
N TRP A 87 -4.87 -23.56 -16.76
CA TRP A 87 -5.13 -22.17 -16.38
C TRP A 87 -6.43 -21.68 -17.00
N SER A 88 -6.71 -22.01 -18.27
CA SER A 88 -7.98 -21.67 -18.93
C SER A 88 -9.19 -22.28 -18.21
N GLN A 89 -9.08 -23.56 -17.78
CA GLN A 89 -10.13 -24.23 -17.02
C GLN A 89 -10.35 -23.59 -15.65
N ASN A 90 -9.27 -23.30 -14.91
CA ASN A 90 -9.35 -22.67 -13.59
C ASN A 90 -9.92 -21.24 -13.67
N LEU A 91 -9.52 -20.45 -14.68
CA LEU A 91 -10.10 -19.13 -14.93
C LEU A 91 -11.61 -19.20 -15.22
N ALA A 92 -12.06 -20.17 -16.03
CA ALA A 92 -13.48 -20.39 -16.31
C ALA A 92 -14.28 -20.85 -15.07
N LEU A 93 -13.69 -21.66 -14.19
CA LEU A 93 -14.28 -22.10 -12.91
C LEU A 93 -14.40 -20.95 -11.90
N LEU A 94 -13.41 -20.05 -11.85
CA LEU A 94 -13.33 -18.95 -10.88
C LEU A 94 -14.05 -17.67 -11.35
N THR A 95 -14.51 -17.62 -12.61
CA THR A 95 -15.24 -16.49 -13.18
C THR A 95 -16.60 -16.30 -12.46
N PRO A 96 -16.97 -15.06 -12.05
CA PRO A 96 -18.26 -14.80 -11.42
C PRO A 96 -19.45 -15.27 -12.28
N GLY A 97 -20.41 -15.96 -11.66
CA GLY A 97 -21.58 -16.50 -12.35
C GLY A 97 -21.36 -17.87 -13.02
N SER A 98 -20.17 -18.46 -12.93
CA SER A 98 -19.88 -19.79 -13.46
C SER A 98 -20.74 -20.88 -12.79
N THR A 99 -21.50 -21.62 -13.60
CA THR A 99 -22.37 -22.73 -13.15
C THR A 99 -21.61 -24.03 -12.89
N THR A 100 -20.34 -24.10 -13.29
CA THR A 100 -19.53 -25.34 -13.23
C THR A 100 -18.75 -25.48 -11.92
N ARG A 101 -18.76 -24.48 -11.03
CA ARG A 101 -17.99 -24.48 -9.78
C ARG A 101 -18.50 -25.54 -8.79
N PRO A 102 -17.76 -26.64 -8.52
CA PRO A 102 -18.23 -27.69 -7.63
C PRO A 102 -18.10 -27.22 -6.18
N THR A 103 -19.21 -27.15 -5.46
CA THR A 103 -19.22 -26.77 -4.04
C THR A 103 -18.55 -27.85 -3.18
N GLY A 104 -17.70 -27.41 -2.24
CA GLY A 104 -17.11 -28.29 -1.23
C GLY A 104 -15.93 -29.17 -1.67
N LYS A 105 -15.25 -28.87 -2.77
CA LYS A 105 -13.96 -29.51 -3.14
C LYS A 105 -12.80 -28.52 -2.98
N VAL A 106 -11.94 -28.71 -1.99
CA VAL A 106 -10.85 -27.75 -1.69
C VAL A 106 -9.83 -27.67 -2.82
N ALA A 107 -9.58 -28.79 -3.51
CA ALA A 107 -8.75 -28.84 -4.71
C ALA A 107 -9.19 -27.90 -5.86
N LEU A 108 -10.44 -27.41 -5.82
CA LEU A 108 -11.01 -26.50 -6.83
C LEU A 108 -11.25 -25.07 -6.28
N ASP A 109 -10.74 -24.77 -5.09
CA ASP A 109 -10.65 -23.39 -4.60
C ASP A 109 -9.30 -22.76 -4.93
N VAL A 110 -9.30 -21.43 -5.04
CA VAL A 110 -8.13 -20.63 -5.46
C VAL A 110 -6.86 -20.91 -4.64
N GLY A 111 -6.99 -21.22 -3.35
CA GLY A 111 -5.84 -21.46 -2.47
C GLY A 111 -5.03 -22.68 -2.89
N ALA A 112 -5.71 -23.80 -3.16
CA ALA A 112 -5.07 -25.02 -3.65
C ALA A 112 -4.60 -24.84 -5.10
N MET A 113 -5.42 -24.21 -5.96
CA MET A 113 -5.07 -23.97 -7.37
C MET A 113 -3.82 -23.10 -7.56
N MET A 114 -3.48 -22.24 -6.59
CA MET A 114 -2.31 -21.35 -6.64
C MET A 114 -1.09 -21.87 -5.88
N ALA A 115 -1.20 -22.88 -5.02
CA ALA A 115 -0.14 -23.26 -4.08
C ALA A 115 1.19 -23.59 -4.77
N ASP A 116 1.16 -24.40 -5.85
CA ASP A 116 2.36 -24.72 -6.63
C ASP A 116 2.96 -23.48 -7.31
N MET A 117 2.12 -22.54 -7.76
CA MET A 117 2.58 -21.27 -8.36
C MET A 117 3.23 -20.37 -7.31
N VAL A 118 2.70 -20.33 -6.09
CA VAL A 118 3.32 -19.63 -4.95
C VAL A 118 4.67 -20.25 -4.63
N GLY A 119 4.76 -21.59 -4.61
CA GLY A 119 6.03 -22.30 -4.41
C GLY A 119 7.08 -21.98 -5.47
N CYS A 120 6.69 -21.89 -6.75
CA CYS A 120 7.58 -21.45 -7.84
C CYS A 120 8.12 -20.02 -7.62
N VAL A 121 7.27 -19.09 -7.15
CA VAL A 121 7.72 -17.70 -6.86
C VAL A 121 8.67 -17.67 -5.67
N ILE A 122 8.38 -18.41 -4.60
CA ILE A 122 9.24 -18.50 -3.42
C ILE A 122 10.60 -19.13 -3.77
N GLN A 123 10.64 -20.09 -4.69
CA GLN A 123 11.89 -20.66 -5.20
C GLN A 123 12.73 -19.61 -5.93
N ALA A 124 12.11 -18.75 -6.76
CA ALA A 124 12.81 -17.68 -7.47
C ALA A 124 13.45 -16.64 -6.52
N TYR A 125 12.91 -16.47 -5.31
CA TYR A 125 13.47 -15.57 -4.29
C TYR A 125 14.71 -16.12 -3.58
N GLN A 126 15.05 -17.41 -3.76
CA GLN A 126 16.18 -18.03 -3.05
C GLN A 126 17.55 -17.59 -3.58
N GLY A 127 17.64 -17.05 -4.81
CA GLY A 127 18.90 -16.64 -5.43
C GLY A 127 19.59 -15.46 -4.73
N ASP A 128 18.81 -14.52 -4.19
CA ASP A 128 19.30 -13.21 -3.73
C ASP A 128 19.57 -13.12 -2.22
N GLN A 129 19.64 -14.25 -1.50
CA GLN A 129 19.75 -14.31 -0.03
C GLN A 129 20.85 -13.44 0.58
N SER A 130 22.02 -13.34 -0.06
CA SER A 130 23.11 -12.47 0.37
C SER A 130 22.76 -10.99 0.26
N TYR A 131 22.17 -10.58 -0.87
CA TYR A 131 21.76 -9.21 -1.15
C TYR A 131 20.57 -8.78 -0.27
N LEU A 132 19.56 -9.65 -0.13
CA LEU A 132 18.43 -9.48 0.79
C LEU A 132 18.88 -9.17 2.21
N LYS A 133 19.93 -9.87 2.70
CA LYS A 133 20.51 -9.61 4.02
C LYS A 133 21.19 -8.23 4.10
N THR A 134 21.93 -7.81 3.07
CA THR A 134 22.57 -6.48 3.09
C THR A 134 21.56 -5.33 3.13
N LEU A 135 20.38 -5.50 2.54
CA LEU A 135 19.30 -4.52 2.60
C LEU A 135 18.53 -4.58 3.93
N SER A 136 18.25 -5.77 4.50
CA SER A 136 17.46 -5.87 5.73
C SER A 136 18.10 -5.25 6.97
N ASP A 137 19.41 -5.02 6.94
CA ASP A 137 20.21 -4.66 8.11
C ASP A 137 20.60 -3.15 8.14
N ASN A 138 20.01 -2.31 7.27
CA ASN A 138 20.47 -0.94 7.03
C ASN A 138 19.75 0.15 7.86
N ASP A 139 20.23 0.41 9.09
CA ASP A 139 19.72 1.48 9.98
C ASP A 139 20.09 2.93 9.55
N ARG A 140 20.75 3.14 8.39
CA ARG A 140 21.34 4.45 8.01
C ARG A 140 20.35 5.59 7.71
N LEU A 141 19.06 5.29 7.56
CA LEU A 141 17.98 6.29 7.39
C LEU A 141 16.97 6.23 8.54
N ALA A 142 17.43 5.96 9.76
CA ALA A 142 16.59 6.05 10.95
C ALA A 142 16.25 7.51 11.30
N PRO A 143 14.97 7.85 11.60
CA PRO A 143 14.55 9.21 11.94
C PRO A 143 15.31 9.89 13.10
N GLU A 144 15.96 9.12 13.98
CA GLU A 144 16.83 9.62 15.05
C GLU A 144 18.04 10.46 14.59
N TYR A 145 18.36 10.45 13.29
CA TYR A 145 19.42 11.28 12.70
C TYR A 145 18.89 12.48 11.90
N PHE A 146 17.57 12.67 11.80
CA PHE A 146 16.99 13.66 10.89
C PHE A 146 16.97 15.06 11.50
N PRO A 147 17.28 16.12 10.72
CA PRO A 147 17.04 17.49 11.16
C PRO A 147 15.53 17.76 11.27
N ASN A 148 15.14 18.71 12.14
CA ASN A 148 13.74 19.07 12.37
C ASN A 148 12.96 19.39 11.09
N GLY A 149 13.59 20.04 10.10
CA GLY A 149 12.95 20.33 8.80
C GLY A 149 12.61 19.08 7.97
N LEU A 150 13.39 18.00 8.10
CA LEU A 150 13.10 16.73 7.42
C LEU A 150 12.04 15.91 8.15
N LEU A 151 11.90 16.08 9.48
CA LEU A 151 10.82 15.51 10.28
C LEU A 151 9.47 16.18 9.97
N ASP A 152 9.45 17.52 9.82
CA ASP A 152 8.23 18.29 9.55
C ASP A 152 7.80 18.25 8.07
N ALA A 153 8.73 18.12 7.12
CA ALA A 153 8.43 18.18 5.68
C ALA A 153 7.21 17.36 5.21
N PRO A 154 6.99 16.10 5.63
CA PRO A 154 5.82 15.29 5.24
C PRO A 154 4.45 15.87 5.62
N HIS A 155 4.39 16.76 6.61
CA HIS A 155 3.17 17.41 7.07
C HIS A 155 2.73 18.59 6.16
N SER A 156 3.65 19.12 5.36
CA SER A 156 3.37 20.21 4.41
C SER A 156 2.46 19.78 3.24
N GLU A 157 1.73 20.73 2.66
CA GLU A 157 0.89 20.49 1.48
C GLU A 157 1.72 20.11 0.24
N ASP A 158 2.90 20.73 0.05
CA ASP A 158 3.77 20.51 -1.10
C ASP A 158 4.48 19.14 -1.11
N PHE A 159 4.73 18.53 0.05
CA PHE A 159 5.35 17.21 0.11
C PHE A 159 4.47 16.12 -0.57
N GLY A 160 3.15 16.29 -0.54
CA GLY A 160 2.22 15.43 -1.29
C GLY A 160 2.35 15.56 -2.81
N ASN A 161 2.93 16.64 -3.32
CA ASN A 161 3.30 16.82 -4.73
C ASN A 161 4.73 16.32 -5.00
N MET A 162 5.67 16.53 -4.08
CA MET A 162 7.03 15.97 -4.13
C MET A 162 7.01 14.44 -4.24
N LEU A 163 6.15 13.73 -3.50
CA LEU A 163 5.97 12.27 -3.66
C LEU A 163 5.56 11.85 -5.08
N ARG A 164 5.04 12.76 -5.90
CA ARG A 164 4.66 12.49 -7.30
C ARG A 164 5.79 12.70 -8.29
N THR A 165 6.94 13.23 -7.87
CA THR A 165 8.15 13.23 -8.71
C THR A 165 8.88 11.89 -8.66
N ALA A 166 8.50 11.01 -7.72
CA ALA A 166 9.01 9.67 -7.47
C ALA A 166 8.02 8.56 -7.93
N PRO A 167 7.84 8.33 -9.24
CA PRO A 167 6.76 7.49 -9.75
C PRO A 167 6.87 6.01 -9.33
N ARG A 168 8.09 5.48 -9.15
CA ARG A 168 8.32 4.08 -8.74
C ARG A 168 7.77 3.75 -7.35
N LEU A 169 7.46 4.75 -6.51
CA LEU A 169 6.70 4.52 -5.27
C LEU A 169 5.32 3.88 -5.52
N THR A 170 4.77 4.06 -6.73
CA THR A 170 3.38 3.73 -7.07
C THR A 170 3.22 2.97 -8.39
N GLN A 171 4.31 2.67 -9.09
CA GLN A 171 4.33 2.14 -10.45
C GLN A 171 5.48 1.14 -10.66
N VAL A 172 5.41 0.37 -11.74
CA VAL A 172 6.49 -0.53 -12.15
C VAL A 172 7.70 0.29 -12.61
N SER A 173 8.89 -0.08 -12.11
CA SER A 173 10.19 0.48 -12.50
C SER A 173 10.48 0.29 -13.99
N HIS A 174 11.30 1.18 -14.56
CA HIS A 174 12.02 0.91 -15.80
C HIS A 174 13.52 1.18 -15.61
N PRO A 175 14.42 0.25 -16.00
CA PRO A 175 14.14 -1.09 -16.55
C PRO A 175 13.55 -2.06 -15.51
N ASP A 176 12.98 -3.17 -16.00
CA ASP A 176 12.52 -4.30 -15.19
C ASP A 176 12.77 -5.62 -15.97
N MET A 177 13.28 -6.64 -15.27
CA MET A 177 13.70 -7.91 -15.87
C MET A 177 12.52 -8.77 -16.36
N PHE A 178 11.32 -8.58 -15.82
CA PHE A 178 10.11 -9.24 -16.28
C PHE A 178 9.22 -8.33 -17.14
N TRP A 179 9.03 -7.07 -16.74
CA TRP A 179 8.19 -6.12 -17.48
C TRP A 179 8.95 -5.52 -18.67
N ASN A 180 9.30 -6.35 -19.66
CA ASN A 180 9.96 -5.92 -20.88
C ASN A 180 9.44 -6.66 -22.12
N HIS A 181 9.87 -6.20 -23.29
CA HIS A 181 9.37 -6.67 -24.58
C HIS A 181 9.69 -8.13 -24.90
N ASN A 182 10.62 -8.78 -24.20
CA ASN A 182 10.93 -10.20 -24.40
C ASN A 182 9.88 -11.06 -23.69
N ASN A 183 9.52 -10.69 -22.47
CA ASN A 183 8.62 -11.43 -21.60
C ASN A 183 7.14 -11.05 -21.76
N ILE A 184 6.84 -9.80 -22.12
CA ILE A 184 5.49 -9.23 -22.17
C ILE A 184 5.12 -8.76 -23.59
N ASN A 185 3.87 -9.05 -23.95
CA ASN A 185 3.14 -8.41 -25.04
C ASN A 185 2.40 -7.18 -24.49
N PHE A 186 2.95 -6.00 -24.74
CA PHE A 186 2.34 -4.74 -24.29
C PHE A 186 1.15 -4.29 -25.16
N GLN A 187 0.90 -4.88 -26.34
CA GLN A 187 -0.17 -4.42 -27.22
C GLN A 187 -1.57 -4.47 -26.57
N PRO A 188 -1.98 -5.54 -25.84
CA PRO A 188 -3.25 -5.56 -25.11
C PRO A 188 -3.30 -4.52 -23.97
N ILE A 189 -2.17 -4.24 -23.32
CA ILE A 189 -2.05 -3.29 -22.22
C ILE A 189 -2.21 -1.85 -22.73
N HIS A 190 -1.48 -1.50 -23.79
CA HIS A 190 -1.64 -0.25 -24.51
C HIS A 190 -3.08 -0.06 -24.98
N ASN A 191 -3.68 -1.06 -25.64
CA ASN A 191 -5.06 -0.98 -26.10
C ASN A 191 -6.08 -0.82 -24.95
N ALA A 192 -5.84 -1.43 -23.79
CA ALA A 192 -6.66 -1.23 -22.59
C ALA A 192 -6.53 0.19 -22.02
N SER A 193 -5.32 0.78 -22.04
CA SER A 193 -5.05 2.14 -21.56
C SER A 193 -5.79 3.21 -22.36
N LEU A 194 -5.96 3.03 -23.67
CA LEU A 194 -6.68 3.97 -24.54
C LEU A 194 -8.17 4.09 -24.19
N ILE A 195 -8.77 3.06 -23.58
CA ILE A 195 -10.21 3.00 -23.27
C ILE A 195 -10.52 3.08 -21.77
N CYS A 196 -9.54 2.90 -20.88
CA CYS A 196 -9.80 2.78 -19.43
C CYS A 196 -10.43 4.02 -18.78
N HIS A 197 -10.30 5.18 -19.42
CA HIS A 197 -10.90 6.45 -18.97
C HIS A 197 -12.40 6.57 -19.27
N THR A 198 -12.92 5.79 -20.23
CA THR A 198 -14.33 5.84 -20.68
C THR A 198 -15.08 4.52 -20.43
N ALA A 199 -14.34 3.43 -20.22
CA ALA A 199 -14.84 2.08 -20.03
C ALA A 199 -15.50 1.83 -18.66
N VAL A 200 -16.69 1.21 -18.69
CA VAL A 200 -17.37 0.68 -17.50
C VAL A 200 -17.29 -0.84 -17.50
N GLY A 201 -17.02 -1.44 -16.34
CA GLY A 201 -17.02 -2.90 -16.15
C GLY A 201 -15.68 -3.61 -16.36
N MET A 202 -14.58 -2.85 -16.51
CA MET A 202 -13.22 -3.43 -16.56
C MET A 202 -12.92 -4.24 -15.28
N SER A 203 -12.31 -5.41 -15.44
CA SER A 203 -11.94 -6.29 -14.33
C SER A 203 -10.88 -5.63 -13.43
N GLN A 204 -10.82 -6.04 -12.17
CA GLN A 204 -9.91 -5.37 -11.23
C GLN A 204 -8.45 -5.71 -11.49
N SER A 205 -8.15 -6.89 -12.02
CA SER A 205 -6.80 -7.24 -12.47
C SER A 205 -6.32 -6.35 -13.63
N TRP A 206 -7.17 -6.01 -14.61
CA TRP A 206 -6.83 -5.01 -15.63
C TRP A 206 -6.62 -3.61 -15.04
N VAL A 207 -7.49 -3.17 -14.12
CA VAL A 207 -7.32 -1.87 -13.43
C VAL A 207 -6.01 -1.82 -12.63
N SER A 208 -5.67 -2.91 -11.91
CA SER A 208 -4.41 -3.04 -11.17
C SER A 208 -3.19 -2.92 -12.10
N LEU A 209 -3.19 -3.66 -13.23
CA LEU A 209 -2.13 -3.62 -14.23
C LEU A 209 -1.95 -2.22 -14.83
N LEU A 210 -3.05 -1.57 -15.22
CA LEU A 210 -3.02 -0.22 -15.78
C LEU A 210 -2.56 0.82 -14.78
N LEU A 211 -2.90 0.70 -13.49
CA LEU A 211 -2.38 1.61 -12.45
C LEU A 211 -0.85 1.48 -12.32
N GLY A 212 -0.31 0.27 -12.38
CA GLY A 212 1.14 0.02 -12.36
C GLY A 212 1.91 0.54 -13.59
N LEU A 213 1.25 0.67 -14.74
CA LEU A 213 1.83 1.06 -16.03
C LEU A 213 1.19 2.34 -16.60
N SER A 214 0.70 3.23 -15.75
CA SER A 214 -0.24 4.29 -16.19
C SER A 214 0.41 5.52 -16.85
N ARG A 215 1.71 5.76 -16.71
CA ARG A 215 2.30 7.04 -17.15
C ARG A 215 2.48 7.14 -18.67
N THR A 216 2.04 8.27 -19.23
CA THR A 216 2.17 8.60 -20.66
C THR A 216 2.74 9.99 -20.92
N ASN A 217 2.98 10.78 -19.87
CA ASN A 217 3.33 12.20 -19.93
C ASN A 217 4.09 12.66 -18.67
N SER A 218 4.64 13.88 -18.70
CA SER A 218 5.46 14.45 -17.61
C SER A 218 4.67 15.06 -16.44
N ASN A 219 3.33 15.07 -16.48
CA ASN A 219 2.52 15.78 -15.48
C ASN A 219 2.40 15.02 -14.14
N LEU A 220 2.33 15.77 -13.03
CA LEU A 220 2.14 15.28 -11.65
C LEU A 220 0.85 14.46 -11.42
N ALA A 221 -0.12 14.49 -12.34
CA ALA A 221 -1.32 13.65 -12.29
C ALA A 221 -1.11 12.25 -12.91
N TYR A 222 0.00 12.03 -13.63
CA TYR A 222 0.37 10.85 -14.43
C TYR A 222 -0.56 10.52 -15.62
N VAL A 223 -1.86 10.68 -15.45
CA VAL A 223 -2.92 10.38 -16.41
C VAL A 223 -3.99 11.47 -16.42
N PRO A 224 -4.79 11.58 -17.49
CA PRO A 224 -5.96 12.47 -17.52
C PRO A 224 -6.92 12.24 -16.35
N ASN A 225 -7.62 13.31 -15.96
CA ASN A 225 -8.57 13.29 -14.86
C ASN A 225 -9.65 12.20 -15.04
N GLY A 226 -9.82 11.34 -14.05
CA GLY A 226 -10.79 10.26 -14.07
C GLY A 226 -10.62 9.31 -12.89
N SER A 227 -11.19 8.10 -12.98
CA SER A 227 -11.09 7.13 -11.89
C SER A 227 -9.65 6.69 -11.61
N LEU A 228 -8.79 6.54 -12.63
CA LEU A 228 -7.40 6.15 -12.41
C LEU A 228 -6.59 7.24 -11.68
N SER A 229 -6.72 8.53 -12.07
CA SER A 229 -6.01 9.62 -11.38
C SER A 229 -6.43 9.75 -9.92
N LEU A 230 -7.72 9.53 -9.61
CA LEU A 230 -8.23 9.51 -8.24
C LEU A 230 -7.63 8.36 -7.42
N LEU A 231 -7.52 7.16 -8.00
CA LEU A 231 -6.92 5.99 -7.33
C LEU A 231 -5.42 6.18 -7.07
N LEU A 232 -4.70 6.81 -8.00
CA LEU A 232 -3.30 7.21 -7.81
C LEU A 232 -3.18 8.24 -6.68
N LYS A 233 -4.02 9.30 -6.67
CA LYS A 233 -4.06 10.30 -5.60
C LYS A 233 -4.28 9.67 -4.22
N TYR A 234 -5.19 8.70 -4.11
CA TYR A 234 -5.41 7.96 -2.86
C TYR A 234 -4.20 7.11 -2.45
N GLY A 235 -3.50 6.47 -3.39
CA GLY A 235 -2.27 5.73 -3.10
C GLY A 235 -1.17 6.63 -2.55
N ILE A 236 -0.89 7.76 -3.23
CA ILE A 236 0.10 8.77 -2.79
C ILE A 236 -0.29 9.35 -1.41
N SER A 237 -1.58 9.65 -1.21
CA SER A 237 -2.10 10.13 0.08
C SER A 237 -1.82 9.15 1.22
N ARG A 238 -1.97 7.85 0.95
CA ARG A 238 -1.71 6.76 1.89
C ARG A 238 -0.22 6.56 2.16
N ILE A 239 0.64 6.71 1.15
CA ILE A 239 2.10 6.69 1.31
C ILE A 239 2.55 7.85 2.21
N ASN A 240 2.07 9.08 1.98
CA ASN A 240 2.45 10.20 2.82
C ASN A 240 2.02 10.00 4.28
N GLN A 241 0.79 9.50 4.50
CA GLN A 241 0.35 9.17 5.85
C GLN A 241 1.22 8.07 6.47
N ALA A 242 1.55 7.02 5.72
CA ALA A 242 2.41 5.96 6.22
C ALA A 242 3.83 6.45 6.56
N LEU A 243 4.35 7.47 5.86
CA LEU A 243 5.61 8.13 6.19
C LEU A 243 5.51 8.91 7.51
N ILE A 244 4.48 9.74 7.67
CA ILE A 244 4.19 10.48 8.91
C ILE A 244 4.08 9.50 10.10
N ASP A 245 3.22 8.50 9.98
CA ASP A 245 3.02 7.46 11.00
C ASP A 245 4.34 6.75 11.35
N SER A 246 5.21 6.53 10.36
CA SER A 246 6.49 5.83 10.52
C SER A 246 7.57 6.70 11.17
N ILE A 247 7.61 8.00 10.88
CA ILE A 247 8.48 8.97 11.57
C ILE A 247 8.05 9.06 13.04
N GLY A 248 6.76 9.24 13.31
CA GLY A 248 6.19 9.21 14.66
C GLY A 248 6.55 7.93 15.41
N GLN A 249 6.20 6.76 14.86
CA GLN A 249 6.48 5.46 15.48
C GLN A 249 7.98 5.20 15.72
N SER A 250 8.85 5.59 14.78
CA SER A 250 10.30 5.42 14.93
C SER A 250 10.85 6.35 16.00
N SER A 251 10.42 7.62 16.01
CA SER A 251 10.82 8.59 17.05
C SER A 251 10.44 8.10 18.44
N LEU A 252 9.26 7.47 18.59
CA LEU A 252 8.78 6.94 19.86
C LEU A 252 9.68 5.83 20.42
N ALA A 253 10.41 5.10 19.58
CA ALA A 253 11.38 4.07 19.98
C ALA A 253 12.76 4.61 20.37
N VAL A 254 13.09 5.86 20.03
CA VAL A 254 14.43 6.45 20.28
C VAL A 254 14.64 6.64 21.77
N LYS A 255 15.67 6.00 22.33
CA LYS A 255 16.06 6.17 23.74
C LYS A 255 16.86 7.47 23.92
N PRO A 256 16.75 8.16 25.06
CA PRO A 256 17.60 9.31 25.35
C PRO A 256 19.09 8.89 25.37
N LYS A 257 19.98 9.81 24.96
CA LYS A 257 21.44 9.60 25.01
C LYS A 257 21.85 9.25 26.45
N GLN A 258 22.80 8.33 26.61
CA GLN A 258 23.32 8.00 27.95
C GLN A 258 23.97 9.24 28.57
N LEU A 259 23.52 9.60 29.77
CA LEU A 259 24.04 10.74 30.51
C LEU A 259 25.46 10.43 31.00
N PRO A 260 26.44 11.34 30.82
CA PRO A 260 27.78 11.17 31.38
C PRO A 260 27.73 11.12 32.92
N SER A 261 28.58 10.31 33.53
CA SER A 261 28.63 10.10 34.99
C SER A 261 28.98 11.36 35.80
N HIS A 262 29.55 12.37 35.14
CA HIS A 262 29.82 13.69 35.71
C HIS A 262 29.21 14.78 34.80
N PRO A 263 28.31 15.63 35.31
CA PRO A 263 27.70 16.70 34.51
C PRO A 263 28.71 17.81 34.18
N PRO A 264 28.81 18.29 32.93
CA PRO A 264 29.57 19.49 32.61
C PRO A 264 28.94 20.77 33.19
N SER A 265 27.60 20.81 33.27
CA SER A 265 26.81 21.82 33.98
C SER A 265 25.36 21.35 34.12
N GLU A 266 24.62 21.90 35.09
CA GLU A 266 23.19 21.60 35.31
C GLU A 266 22.33 21.98 34.08
N LEU A 267 22.61 23.14 33.49
CA LEU A 267 21.93 23.61 32.27
C LEU A 267 22.16 22.71 31.04
N LYS A 268 23.23 21.90 31.02
CA LYS A 268 23.45 20.96 29.90
C LYS A 268 22.34 19.92 29.85
N PHE A 269 21.99 19.29 30.97
CA PHE A 269 20.94 18.27 30.99
C PHE A 269 19.55 18.84 30.68
N CYS A 270 19.29 20.08 31.08
CA CYS A 270 18.08 20.80 30.67
C CYS A 270 18.02 20.93 29.13
N ARG A 271 19.12 21.35 28.49
CA ARG A 271 19.22 21.45 27.02
C ARG A 271 19.11 20.10 26.32
N ASP A 272 19.87 19.09 26.79
CA ASP A 272 19.81 17.72 26.24
C ASP A 272 18.37 17.16 26.31
N ALA A 273 17.62 17.46 27.38
CA ALA A 273 16.22 17.09 27.52
C ALA A 273 15.28 17.91 26.61
N SER A 274 15.50 19.22 26.48
CA SER A 274 14.74 20.08 25.55
C SER A 274 14.95 19.66 24.08
N GLU A 275 16.17 19.31 23.68
CA GLU A 275 16.47 18.77 22.35
C GLU A 275 15.72 17.45 22.10
N PHE A 276 15.79 16.52 23.06
CA PHE A 276 15.07 15.23 22.97
C PHE A 276 13.55 15.41 22.89
N LEU A 277 12.98 16.30 23.70
CA LEU A 277 11.54 16.59 23.68
C LEU A 277 11.13 17.33 22.40
N SER A 278 11.93 18.27 21.90
CA SER A 278 11.69 18.96 20.63
C SER A 278 11.70 17.97 19.45
N PHE A 279 12.67 17.06 19.40
CA PHE A 279 12.73 15.98 18.43
C PHE A 279 11.44 15.13 18.45
N ARG A 280 10.97 14.73 19.64
CA ARG A 280 9.71 13.97 19.80
C ARG A 280 8.49 14.76 19.34
N ILE A 281 8.37 16.03 19.72
CA ILE A 281 7.23 16.89 19.35
C ILE A 281 7.18 17.06 17.82
N ASN A 282 8.31 17.41 17.19
CA ASN A 282 8.38 17.60 15.74
C ASN A 282 8.08 16.30 14.98
N SER A 283 8.56 15.15 15.48
CA SER A 283 8.30 13.84 14.85
C SER A 283 6.85 13.36 14.94
N LEU A 284 6.06 13.89 15.87
CA LEU A 284 4.63 13.62 15.98
C LEU A 284 3.80 14.57 15.08
N GLY A 285 4.42 15.67 14.65
CA GLY A 285 3.80 16.70 13.83
C GLY A 285 2.84 17.63 14.59
N PRO A 286 2.33 18.66 13.90
CA PRO A 286 1.41 19.63 14.47
C PRO A 286 -0.01 19.08 14.67
N ALA A 287 -0.76 19.72 15.57
CA ALA A 287 -2.19 19.47 15.72
C ALA A 287 -2.96 19.81 14.44
N VAL A 288 -4.04 19.06 14.18
CA VAL A 288 -4.84 19.17 12.95
C VAL A 288 -5.48 20.55 12.82
N GLY A 289 -5.30 21.20 11.67
CA GLY A 289 -6.07 22.40 11.27
C GLY A 289 -5.30 23.71 11.09
N GLY A 290 -3.97 23.73 11.26
CA GLY A 290 -3.15 24.94 11.05
C GLY A 290 -3.15 25.47 9.61
N GLN A 291 -2.85 26.76 9.42
CA GLN A 291 -2.56 27.31 8.09
C GLN A 291 -1.28 26.68 7.51
N GLY A 292 -1.25 26.41 6.20
CA GLY A 292 -0.15 25.70 5.53
C GLY A 292 -0.12 24.19 5.74
N GLN A 293 -0.98 23.65 6.62
CA GLN A 293 -1.08 22.21 6.86
C GLN A 293 -1.96 21.51 5.81
N ARG A 294 -1.64 20.23 5.58
CA ARG A 294 -2.33 19.37 4.60
C ARG A 294 -3.83 19.20 4.91
N LYS A 295 -4.69 19.64 4.00
CA LYS A 295 -6.17 19.55 4.13
C LYS A 295 -6.77 18.14 3.98
N GLU A 296 -6.05 17.22 3.34
CA GLU A 296 -6.50 15.85 3.07
C GLU A 296 -5.58 14.82 3.72
N THR A 297 -5.76 14.50 5.01
CA THR A 297 -5.10 13.35 5.64
C THR A 297 -5.81 12.05 5.26
N SER A 298 -5.04 11.00 4.99
CA SER A 298 -5.60 9.65 4.92
C SER A 298 -5.73 9.12 6.34
N THR A 299 -6.85 8.49 6.71
CA THR A 299 -6.95 7.78 7.99
C THR A 299 -6.29 6.39 7.95
N GLU A 300 -5.89 5.94 6.76
CA GLU A 300 -5.08 4.75 6.57
C GLU A 300 -3.63 5.18 6.23
N GLY A 301 -2.65 4.68 6.98
CA GLY A 301 -1.22 4.89 6.72
C GLY A 301 -0.42 3.62 7.03
N LEU A 302 0.44 3.66 8.04
CA LEU A 302 1.28 2.53 8.45
C LEU A 302 0.46 1.30 8.88
N HIS A 303 -0.70 1.51 9.53
CA HIS A 303 -1.63 0.42 9.86
C HIS A 303 -2.08 -0.37 8.62
N PHE A 304 -2.28 0.29 7.47
CA PHE A 304 -2.62 -0.39 6.22
C PHE A 304 -1.46 -1.29 5.77
N LEU A 305 -0.22 -0.80 5.78
CA LEU A 305 0.95 -1.59 5.40
C LEU A 305 1.11 -2.82 6.31
N MET A 306 1.05 -2.63 7.63
CA MET A 306 1.11 -3.75 8.59
C MET A 306 0.01 -4.77 8.30
N LYS A 307 -1.23 -4.32 8.03
CA LYS A 307 -2.33 -5.21 7.64
C LYS A 307 -2.04 -5.96 6.33
N LYS A 308 -1.37 -5.35 5.34
CA LYS A 308 -0.99 -6.02 4.07
C LYS A 308 0.02 -7.13 4.26
N ILE A 309 1.03 -6.91 5.11
CA ILE A 309 2.05 -7.91 5.47
C ILE A 309 1.39 -9.10 6.17
N HIS A 310 0.57 -8.86 7.20
CA HIS A 310 -0.19 -9.94 7.88
C HIS A 310 -1.13 -10.69 6.93
N GLN A 311 -1.78 -9.99 6.00
CA GLN A 311 -2.64 -10.60 4.98
C GLN A 311 -1.86 -11.46 3.98
N LEU A 312 -0.63 -11.10 3.65
CA LEU A 312 0.27 -11.91 2.84
C LEU A 312 0.70 -13.19 3.60
N LEU A 313 1.13 -13.07 4.86
CA LEU A 313 1.54 -14.23 5.67
C LEU A 313 0.38 -15.22 5.90
N LEU A 314 -0.83 -14.69 6.15
CA LEU A 314 -2.06 -15.48 6.21
C LEU A 314 -2.37 -16.18 4.87
N ALA A 315 -2.13 -15.53 3.74
CA ALA A 315 -2.37 -16.14 2.43
C ALA A 315 -1.42 -17.31 2.14
N LEU A 316 -0.17 -17.23 2.62
CA LEU A 316 0.80 -18.33 2.50
C LEU A 316 0.32 -19.56 3.27
N SER A 317 0.01 -19.41 4.57
CA SER A 317 -0.46 -20.54 5.38
C SER A 317 -1.76 -21.13 4.82
N LEU A 318 -2.68 -20.29 4.33
CA LEU A 318 -3.92 -20.75 3.69
C LEU A 318 -3.70 -21.45 2.33
N CYS A 319 -2.72 -21.05 1.52
CA CYS A 319 -2.38 -21.79 0.30
C CYS A 319 -1.79 -23.17 0.65
N TYR A 320 -0.89 -23.23 1.64
CA TYR A 320 -0.30 -24.49 2.08
C TYR A 320 -1.36 -25.44 2.67
N GLU A 321 -2.22 -24.95 3.58
CA GLU A 321 -3.29 -25.71 4.19
C GLU A 321 -4.28 -26.22 3.12
N ALA A 322 -4.67 -25.38 2.15
CA ALA A 322 -5.53 -25.80 1.04
C ALA A 322 -4.91 -26.92 0.19
N ALA A 323 -3.62 -26.84 -0.14
CA ALA A 323 -2.91 -27.87 -0.88
C ALA A 323 -2.70 -29.15 -0.07
N TRP A 324 -2.52 -29.04 1.24
CA TRP A 324 -2.49 -30.20 2.14
C TRP A 324 -3.85 -30.90 2.19
N ILE A 325 -4.95 -30.16 2.37
CA ILE A 325 -6.31 -30.72 2.34
C ILE A 325 -6.59 -31.37 0.99
N ALA A 326 -6.27 -30.71 -0.13
CA ALA A 326 -6.49 -31.24 -1.48
C ALA A 326 -5.75 -32.57 -1.72
N ARG A 327 -4.48 -32.68 -1.27
CA ARG A 327 -3.73 -33.95 -1.28
C ARG A 327 -4.41 -35.01 -0.41
N ARG A 328 -4.82 -34.65 0.81
CA ARG A 328 -5.43 -35.58 1.76
C ARG A 328 -6.82 -36.08 1.30
N GLU A 329 -7.63 -35.22 0.70
CA GLU A 329 -8.91 -35.59 0.07
C GLU A 329 -8.71 -36.62 -1.05
N LYS A 330 -7.63 -36.48 -1.84
CA LYS A 330 -7.27 -37.40 -2.92
C LYS A 330 -6.80 -38.75 -2.35
N GLU A 331 -5.86 -38.75 -1.42
CA GLU A 331 -5.38 -39.98 -0.75
C GLU A 331 -6.51 -40.79 -0.12
N ILE A 332 -7.51 -40.10 0.46
CA ILE A 332 -8.69 -40.74 1.03
C ILE A 332 -9.55 -41.40 -0.03
N MET A 333 -9.78 -40.76 -1.17
CA MET A 333 -10.49 -41.39 -2.29
C MET A 333 -9.74 -42.60 -2.85
N GLU A 334 -8.41 -42.55 -2.91
CA GLU A 334 -7.58 -43.63 -3.43
C GLU A 334 -7.49 -44.82 -2.46
N ARG A 335 -7.31 -44.58 -1.15
CA ARG A 335 -7.22 -45.64 -0.13
C ARG A 335 -8.56 -46.21 0.31
N ASN A 336 -9.67 -45.56 -0.01
CA ASN A 336 -11.03 -45.96 0.38
C ASN A 336 -11.96 -46.03 -0.83
N SER A 337 -11.45 -46.44 -2.00
CA SER A 337 -12.22 -46.63 -3.24
C SER A 337 -13.47 -47.50 -3.07
N ASP A 338 -13.40 -48.42 -2.12
CA ASP A 338 -14.38 -49.48 -1.90
C ASP A 338 -15.45 -49.07 -0.86
N LEU A 339 -15.29 -47.91 -0.20
CA LEU A 339 -16.27 -47.42 0.76
C LEU A 339 -17.49 -46.79 0.06
N PRO A 340 -18.70 -46.90 0.67
CA PRO A 340 -19.88 -46.17 0.22
C PRO A 340 -19.69 -44.64 0.17
N THR A 341 -20.34 -44.00 -0.80
CA THR A 341 -20.17 -42.56 -1.10
C THR A 341 -20.49 -41.64 0.08
N ASP A 342 -21.48 -42.02 0.90
CA ASP A 342 -21.87 -41.34 2.14
C ASP A 342 -20.74 -41.38 3.20
N GLN A 343 -20.02 -42.51 3.31
CA GLN A 343 -18.88 -42.63 4.23
C GLN A 343 -17.67 -41.81 3.76
N LEU A 344 -17.34 -41.80 2.46
CA LEU A 344 -16.32 -40.89 1.93
C LEU A 344 -16.70 -39.41 2.16
N THR A 345 -17.99 -39.07 2.00
CA THR A 345 -18.49 -37.71 2.22
C THR A 345 -18.33 -37.30 3.68
N LEU A 346 -18.64 -38.20 4.63
CA LEU A 346 -18.42 -37.98 6.05
C LEU A 346 -16.93 -37.80 6.40
N LEU A 347 -16.04 -38.60 5.81
CA LEU A 347 -14.59 -38.49 6.03
C LEU A 347 -14.06 -37.12 5.60
N LYS A 348 -14.44 -36.65 4.41
CA LYS A 348 -14.07 -35.33 3.89
C LYS A 348 -14.67 -34.19 4.73
N ALA A 349 -15.94 -34.31 5.11
CA ALA A 349 -16.61 -33.33 5.97
C ALA A 349 -15.93 -33.20 7.34
N ASN A 350 -15.35 -34.28 7.88
CA ASN A 350 -14.63 -34.22 9.15
C ASN A 350 -13.27 -33.52 9.02
N ILE A 351 -12.52 -33.74 7.93
CA ILE A 351 -11.31 -32.97 7.63
C ILE A 351 -11.63 -31.47 7.51
N SER A 352 -12.65 -31.11 6.71
CA SER A 352 -13.04 -29.72 6.50
C SER A 352 -13.56 -28.99 7.75
N LYS A 353 -13.90 -29.70 8.85
CA LYS A 353 -14.30 -29.06 10.11
C LYS A 353 -13.11 -28.59 10.95
N VAL A 354 -11.99 -29.30 10.91
CA VAL A 354 -10.82 -29.04 11.76
C VAL A 354 -9.89 -27.98 11.15
N ASN A 355 -9.85 -27.91 9.81
CA ASN A 355 -8.95 -27.00 9.08
C ASN A 355 -9.49 -25.56 9.00
N VAL A 356 -8.64 -24.60 9.37
CA VAL A 356 -8.93 -23.15 9.40
C VAL A 356 -9.29 -22.63 8.02
N TYR A 357 -8.66 -23.14 6.96
CA TYR A 357 -9.02 -22.82 5.57
C TYR A 357 -10.52 -22.95 5.32
N CYS A 358 -11.13 -24.04 5.79
CA CYS A 358 -12.54 -24.36 5.54
C CYS A 358 -13.46 -23.72 6.57
N SER A 359 -13.19 -23.89 7.86
CA SER A 359 -14.08 -23.47 8.95
C SER A 359 -13.93 -22.00 9.36
N GLY A 360 -12.74 -21.43 9.17
CA GLY A 360 -12.34 -20.13 9.69
C GLY A 360 -11.91 -20.17 11.15
N THR A 361 -11.35 -19.06 11.64
CA THR A 361 -10.96 -18.94 13.05
C THR A 361 -12.18 -18.83 13.96
N SER A 362 -12.02 -19.24 15.23
CA SER A 362 -13.07 -19.12 16.25
C SER A 362 -13.68 -17.70 16.30
N GLY A 363 -15.00 -17.62 16.46
CA GLY A 363 -15.75 -16.36 16.51
C GLY A 363 -16.00 -15.66 15.16
N ILE A 364 -15.36 -16.07 14.05
CA ILE A 364 -15.57 -15.43 12.73
C ILE A 364 -16.69 -16.12 11.95
N LYS A 365 -17.71 -15.34 11.55
CA LYS A 365 -18.78 -15.80 10.65
C LYS A 365 -18.20 -16.15 9.26
N SER A 366 -18.62 -17.27 8.69
CA SER A 366 -18.13 -17.79 7.37
C SER A 366 -18.09 -16.75 6.24
N ALA A 367 -19.07 -15.85 6.15
CA ALA A 367 -19.06 -14.76 5.17
C ALA A 367 -17.90 -13.77 5.38
N LYS A 368 -17.62 -13.38 6.64
CA LYS A 368 -16.48 -12.52 7.01
C LYS A 368 -15.14 -13.24 6.77
N TRP A 369 -15.08 -14.54 7.07
CA TRP A 369 -13.90 -15.37 6.75
C TRP A 369 -13.63 -15.41 5.23
N THR A 370 -14.66 -15.60 4.42
CA THR A 370 -14.54 -15.61 2.95
C THR A 370 -13.99 -14.29 2.39
N VAL A 371 -14.44 -13.15 2.94
CA VAL A 371 -13.88 -11.83 2.58
C VAL A 371 -12.42 -11.73 3.02
N MET A 372 -12.10 -12.16 4.24
CA MET A 372 -10.73 -12.13 4.77
C MET A 372 -9.75 -12.99 3.94
N LYS A 373 -10.15 -14.21 3.55
CA LYS A 373 -9.37 -15.05 2.63
C LYS A 373 -9.15 -14.36 1.27
N LYS A 374 -10.19 -13.71 0.73
CA LYS A 374 -10.07 -12.98 -0.54
C LYS A 374 -9.12 -11.78 -0.42
N GLU A 375 -9.20 -11.00 0.66
CA GLU A 375 -8.25 -9.91 0.95
C GLU A 375 -6.81 -10.44 1.08
N ALA A 376 -6.62 -11.57 1.78
CA ALA A 376 -5.33 -12.23 1.95
C ALA A 376 -4.70 -12.63 0.61
N PHE A 377 -5.39 -13.44 -0.20
CA PHE A 377 -4.87 -13.87 -1.50
C PHE A 377 -4.65 -12.70 -2.47
N SER A 378 -5.50 -11.68 -2.42
CA SER A 378 -5.29 -10.45 -3.19
C SER A 378 -4.01 -9.72 -2.74
N SER A 379 -3.72 -9.69 -1.43
CA SER A 379 -2.54 -9.03 -0.87
C SER A 379 -1.25 -9.74 -1.31
N LEU A 380 -1.26 -11.08 -1.22
CA LEU A 380 -0.18 -11.94 -1.69
C LEU A 380 0.11 -11.72 -3.16
N VAL A 381 -0.87 -11.91 -4.05
CA VAL A 381 -0.61 -11.87 -5.50
C VAL A 381 -0.15 -10.50 -5.99
N VAL A 382 -0.67 -9.42 -5.40
CA VAL A 382 -0.21 -8.05 -5.72
C VAL A 382 1.23 -7.83 -5.27
N PHE A 383 1.64 -8.34 -4.11
CA PHE A 383 3.04 -8.28 -3.68
C PHE A 383 3.96 -9.13 -4.57
N LEU A 384 3.59 -10.38 -4.86
CA LEU A 384 4.43 -11.27 -5.69
C LEU A 384 4.66 -10.68 -7.10
N LEU A 385 3.69 -9.93 -7.63
CA LEU A 385 3.77 -9.33 -8.95
C LEU A 385 4.42 -7.93 -8.98
N TYR A 386 4.15 -7.08 -7.96
CA TYR A 386 4.49 -5.64 -7.96
C TYR A 386 5.17 -5.13 -6.66
N GLY A 387 5.38 -5.98 -5.66
CA GLY A 387 5.94 -5.59 -4.35
C GLY A 387 5.06 -4.61 -3.57
N VAL A 388 5.69 -3.86 -2.65
CA VAL A 388 5.03 -2.83 -1.84
C VAL A 388 4.38 -1.73 -2.68
N ALA A 389 4.97 -1.32 -3.81
CA ALA A 389 4.34 -0.37 -4.76
C ALA A 389 2.93 -0.80 -5.15
N GLY A 390 2.74 -2.12 -5.37
CA GLY A 390 1.45 -2.71 -5.69
C GLY A 390 0.38 -2.49 -4.62
N TRP A 391 0.75 -2.52 -3.34
CA TRP A 391 -0.21 -2.33 -2.25
C TRP A 391 -0.78 -0.91 -2.18
N TRP A 392 -0.03 0.11 -2.61
CA TRP A 392 -0.48 1.49 -2.53
C TRP A 392 -1.53 1.84 -3.58
N THR A 393 -1.31 1.47 -4.84
CA THR A 393 -2.14 1.87 -6.00
C THR A 393 -2.82 0.70 -6.70
N MET A 394 -2.14 -0.44 -6.84
CA MET A 394 -2.63 -1.60 -7.61
C MET A 394 -3.58 -2.48 -6.76
N PHE A 395 -3.70 -2.23 -5.46
CA PHE A 395 -4.62 -2.89 -4.51
C PHE A 395 -5.91 -2.07 -4.23
N THR A 396 -6.21 -1.05 -5.03
CA THR A 396 -7.17 0.02 -4.68
C THR A 396 -8.64 -0.40 -4.56
N ASN A 397 -9.09 -1.51 -5.17
CA ASN A 397 -10.48 -1.99 -5.03
C ASN A 397 -10.60 -3.51 -4.78
N TYR A 398 -9.83 -4.00 -3.80
CA TYR A 398 -9.83 -5.40 -3.35
C TYR A 398 -11.22 -6.01 -3.10
N ARG A 399 -12.22 -5.20 -2.70
CA ARG A 399 -13.60 -5.67 -2.51
C ARG A 399 -14.22 -6.19 -3.81
N LYS A 400 -13.90 -5.57 -4.95
CA LYS A 400 -14.36 -5.96 -6.29
C LYS A 400 -13.46 -7.00 -6.98
N MET A 401 -12.23 -7.21 -6.52
CA MET A 401 -11.30 -8.18 -7.09
C MET A 401 -11.82 -9.61 -6.86
N ASN A 402 -12.04 -10.39 -7.91
CA ASN A 402 -12.64 -11.73 -7.83
C ASN A 402 -11.56 -12.83 -7.77
N TYR A 403 -11.95 -14.07 -7.48
CA TYR A 403 -10.99 -15.18 -7.49
C TYR A 403 -10.37 -15.41 -8.87
N SER A 404 -11.08 -15.09 -9.96
CA SER A 404 -10.51 -15.07 -11.31
C SER A 404 -9.46 -13.98 -11.50
N ASP A 405 -9.65 -12.77 -10.96
CA ASP A 405 -8.63 -11.71 -10.96
C ASP A 405 -7.37 -12.14 -10.20
N ILE A 406 -7.55 -12.72 -9.01
CA ILE A 406 -6.46 -13.21 -8.15
C ILE A 406 -5.68 -14.32 -8.86
N TYR A 407 -6.36 -15.32 -9.39
CA TYR A 407 -5.73 -16.43 -10.12
C TYR A 407 -5.05 -15.97 -11.41
N GLY A 408 -5.69 -15.08 -12.17
CA GLY A 408 -5.14 -14.48 -13.39
C GLY A 408 -3.81 -13.78 -13.11
N MET A 409 -3.77 -12.86 -12.14
CA MET A 409 -2.51 -12.23 -11.74
C MET A 409 -1.47 -13.23 -11.19
N MET A 410 -1.89 -14.32 -10.55
CA MET A 410 -0.97 -15.34 -10.05
C MET A 410 -0.29 -16.12 -11.18
N THR A 411 -0.97 -16.35 -12.31
CA THR A 411 -0.31 -16.92 -13.49
C THR A 411 0.76 -15.97 -14.06
N ILE A 412 0.54 -14.64 -14.00
CA ILE A 412 1.55 -13.65 -14.40
C ILE A 412 2.73 -13.66 -13.42
N ALA A 413 2.47 -13.72 -12.10
CA ALA A 413 3.50 -13.85 -11.08
C ALA A 413 4.33 -15.15 -11.25
N LYS A 414 3.71 -16.26 -11.67
CA LYS A 414 4.43 -17.49 -12.02
C LYS A 414 5.37 -17.27 -13.21
N MET A 415 4.92 -16.59 -14.26
CA MET A 415 5.77 -16.27 -15.42
C MET A 415 6.92 -15.32 -15.04
N LYS A 416 6.68 -14.39 -14.10
CA LYS A 416 7.71 -13.53 -13.52
C LYS A 416 8.80 -14.34 -12.82
N ALA A 417 8.41 -15.29 -11.96
CA ALA A 417 9.34 -16.19 -11.30
C ALA A 417 10.09 -17.11 -12.28
N LYS A 418 9.44 -17.58 -13.35
CA LYS A 418 10.09 -18.35 -14.42
C LYS A 418 11.20 -17.52 -15.09
N ALA A 419 10.90 -16.29 -15.51
CA ALA A 419 11.90 -15.40 -16.10
C ALA A 419 13.06 -15.08 -15.16
N MET A 420 12.81 -14.97 -13.84
CA MET A 420 13.85 -14.82 -12.83
C MET A 420 14.77 -16.05 -12.72
N LEU A 421 14.19 -17.25 -12.72
CA LEU A 421 14.95 -18.52 -12.65
C LEU A 421 15.72 -18.83 -13.94
N GLU A 422 15.28 -18.28 -15.08
CA GLU A 422 15.92 -18.44 -16.40
C GLU A 422 16.99 -17.38 -16.70
N THR A 423 17.13 -16.34 -15.88
CA THR A 423 18.15 -15.30 -16.08
C THR A 423 19.49 -15.74 -15.50
N GLU A 424 20.56 -15.64 -16.29
CA GLU A 424 21.91 -15.96 -15.82
C GLU A 424 22.39 -14.95 -14.75
N PRO A 425 22.98 -15.41 -13.63
CA PRO A 425 23.48 -14.52 -12.59
C PRO A 425 24.68 -13.72 -13.10
N GLY A 426 24.54 -12.38 -13.10
CA GLY A 426 25.61 -11.46 -13.52
C GLY A 426 25.21 -10.37 -14.51
N THR A 427 23.92 -10.22 -14.86
CA THR A 427 23.43 -9.06 -15.64
C THR A 427 23.59 -7.74 -14.88
N ASP A 428 23.91 -6.64 -15.58
CA ASP A 428 24.33 -5.30 -15.08
C ASP A 428 23.34 -4.51 -14.15
N LEU A 429 22.36 -5.14 -13.50
CA LEU A 429 21.60 -4.52 -12.41
C LEU A 429 22.21 -4.88 -11.05
N GLU A 430 22.20 -3.94 -10.11
CA GLU A 430 22.64 -4.15 -8.71
C GLU A 430 21.93 -5.34 -8.03
N SER A 431 20.74 -5.71 -8.52
CA SER A 431 20.15 -7.03 -8.32
C SER A 431 19.29 -7.40 -9.53
N SER A 432 19.38 -8.65 -9.99
CA SER A 432 18.44 -9.22 -10.98
C SER A 432 16.99 -9.29 -10.47
N HIS A 433 16.77 -9.23 -9.15
CA HIS A 433 15.44 -9.37 -8.57
C HIS A 433 14.52 -8.17 -8.91
N PRO A 434 13.41 -8.36 -9.65
CA PRO A 434 12.54 -7.29 -10.15
C PRO A 434 11.64 -6.65 -9.07
N LEU A 435 11.70 -7.13 -7.82
CA LEU A 435 11.13 -6.40 -6.68
C LEU A 435 12.18 -5.57 -5.92
N LEU A 436 13.48 -5.77 -6.17
CA LEU A 436 14.54 -5.02 -5.48
C LEU A 436 15.12 -3.90 -6.35
N SER A 437 14.93 -3.97 -7.67
CA SER A 437 15.30 -2.93 -8.66
C SER A 437 14.36 -1.70 -8.68
N GLY A 438 13.92 -1.20 -7.53
CA GLY A 438 12.93 -0.12 -7.44
C GLY A 438 12.85 0.54 -6.07
N ALA A 439 11.92 1.50 -5.93
CA ALA A 439 11.77 2.40 -4.78
C ALA A 439 11.49 1.74 -3.41
N TRP A 440 11.30 0.42 -3.37
CA TRP A 440 10.88 -0.33 -2.17
C TRP A 440 11.85 -1.47 -1.86
N SER A 441 13.13 -1.30 -2.15
CA SER A 441 14.15 -2.35 -2.04
C SER A 441 14.31 -2.85 -0.60
N TYR A 442 14.20 -1.97 0.41
CA TYR A 442 14.33 -2.33 1.82
C TYR A 442 13.13 -3.13 2.32
N LEU A 443 11.90 -2.60 2.16
CA LEU A 443 10.68 -3.31 2.58
C LEU A 443 10.43 -4.58 1.77
N ASN A 444 10.66 -4.58 0.45
CA ASN A 444 10.51 -5.79 -0.35
C ASN A 444 11.51 -6.86 0.11
N SER A 445 12.78 -6.50 0.39
CA SER A 445 13.77 -7.46 0.91
C SER A 445 13.35 -8.07 2.25
N TYR A 446 12.90 -7.23 3.18
CA TYR A 446 12.45 -7.68 4.49
C TYR A 446 11.21 -8.59 4.40
N ILE A 447 10.22 -8.24 3.58
CA ILE A 447 9.03 -9.10 3.38
C ILE A 447 9.42 -10.41 2.68
N ILE A 448 10.32 -10.38 1.70
CA ILE A 448 10.85 -11.60 1.06
C ILE A 448 11.57 -12.49 2.07
N LYS A 449 12.35 -11.92 3.00
CA LYS A 449 12.97 -12.66 4.12
C LYS A 449 11.92 -13.33 5.01
N LEU A 450 10.84 -12.64 5.38
CA LEU A 450 9.71 -13.25 6.12
C LEU A 450 9.01 -14.37 5.34
N ILE A 451 8.92 -14.26 4.00
CA ILE A 451 8.40 -15.31 3.12
C ILE A 451 9.34 -16.53 3.10
N LEU A 452 10.65 -16.31 2.94
CA LEU A 452 11.65 -17.37 2.85
C LEU A 452 11.83 -18.11 4.18
N ASN A 453 11.72 -17.40 5.32
CA ASN A 453 11.69 -17.98 6.66
C ASN A 453 10.54 -18.99 6.87
N THR A 454 9.49 -18.96 6.03
CA THR A 454 8.42 -19.97 6.11
C THR A 454 8.85 -21.37 5.67
N ASN A 455 9.94 -21.47 4.90
CA ASN A 455 10.36 -22.70 4.24
C ASN A 455 9.20 -23.40 3.47
N TYR A 456 8.34 -22.62 2.81
CA TYR A 456 7.08 -23.05 2.18
C TYR A 456 7.18 -24.29 1.29
N ASN A 457 8.29 -24.44 0.57
CA ASN A 457 8.54 -25.55 -0.35
C ASN A 457 9.03 -26.84 0.34
N SER A 458 9.25 -26.81 1.66
CA SER A 458 9.53 -28.02 2.45
C SER A 458 8.33 -28.98 2.44
N PRO A 459 8.54 -30.31 2.41
CA PRO A 459 7.48 -31.28 2.67
C PRO A 459 6.81 -31.11 4.04
N SER A 460 7.53 -30.52 5.00
CA SER A 460 7.10 -30.21 6.36
C SER A 460 7.67 -28.85 6.80
N PRO A 461 7.03 -27.73 6.45
CA PRO A 461 7.41 -26.41 6.94
C PRO A 461 7.10 -26.29 8.44
N ASP A 462 8.02 -25.72 9.21
CA ASP A 462 7.85 -25.53 10.66
C ASP A 462 7.01 -24.29 10.94
N TRP A 463 5.69 -24.43 10.84
CA TRP A 463 4.73 -23.36 11.11
C TRP A 463 4.76 -22.84 12.55
N GLU A 464 5.29 -23.61 13.52
CA GLU A 464 5.46 -23.13 14.89
C GLU A 464 6.65 -22.14 14.97
N ASN A 465 7.77 -22.49 14.34
CA ASN A 465 8.89 -21.57 14.20
C ASN A 465 8.53 -20.33 13.35
N CYS A 466 7.73 -20.50 12.27
CA CYS A 466 7.20 -19.36 11.51
C CYS A 466 6.44 -18.37 12.42
N LEU A 467 5.56 -18.88 13.29
CA LEU A 467 4.76 -18.04 14.19
C LEU A 467 5.64 -17.29 15.21
N LYS A 468 6.69 -17.94 15.74
CA LYS A 468 7.67 -17.30 16.62
C LYS A 468 8.43 -16.21 15.87
N SER A 469 9.06 -16.53 14.74
CA SER A 469 9.77 -15.57 13.90
C SER A 469 8.90 -14.39 13.48
N TRP A 470 7.63 -14.61 13.09
CA TRP A 470 6.72 -13.51 12.78
C TRP A 470 6.36 -12.66 14.01
N THR A 471 6.33 -13.22 15.21
CA THR A 471 6.06 -12.47 16.44
C THR A 471 7.26 -11.63 16.87
N ASP A 472 8.47 -12.20 16.73
CA ASP A 472 9.71 -11.58 17.18
C ASP A 472 10.29 -10.59 16.14
N ASP A 473 10.23 -10.92 14.85
CA ASP A 473 10.80 -10.13 13.75
C ASP A 473 9.85 -9.00 13.26
N LEU A 474 8.52 -9.21 13.26
CA LEU A 474 7.54 -8.26 12.66
C LEU A 474 7.13 -7.14 13.62
N SER A 475 8.10 -6.29 13.96
CA SER A 475 7.83 -5.07 14.73
C SER A 475 7.41 -3.90 13.82
N THR A 476 6.40 -3.14 14.26
CA THR A 476 5.95 -1.91 13.59
C THR A 476 7.08 -0.90 13.43
N THR A 477 7.97 -0.78 14.43
CA THR A 477 9.13 0.12 14.40
C THR A 477 10.14 -0.25 13.32
N HIS A 478 10.44 -1.54 13.12
CA HIS A 478 11.36 -1.96 12.07
C HIS A 478 10.76 -1.69 10.67
N VAL A 479 9.49 -2.03 10.45
CA VAL A 479 8.76 -1.70 9.21
C VAL A 479 8.73 -0.19 8.95
N SER A 480 8.58 0.62 10.00
CA SER A 480 8.61 2.09 9.91
C SER A 480 9.95 2.62 9.40
N ARG A 481 11.07 2.12 9.94
CA ARG A 481 12.41 2.52 9.51
C ARG A 481 12.69 2.16 8.05
N LEU A 482 12.31 0.95 7.63
CA LEU A 482 12.47 0.52 6.24
C LEU A 482 11.59 1.34 5.27
N LEU A 483 10.35 1.69 5.67
CA LEU A 483 9.48 2.57 4.88
C LEU A 483 10.11 3.95 4.67
N VAL A 484 10.62 4.55 5.75
CA VAL A 484 11.30 5.86 5.69
C VAL A 484 12.53 5.78 4.78
N ALA A 485 13.34 4.72 4.91
CA ALA A 485 14.53 4.51 4.09
C ALA A 485 14.20 4.40 2.59
N ASP A 486 13.21 3.59 2.24
CA ASP A 486 12.71 3.42 0.86
C ASP A 486 12.23 4.76 0.26
N VAL A 487 11.32 5.44 0.96
CA VAL A 487 10.70 6.69 0.45
C VAL A 487 11.72 7.81 0.30
N LEU A 488 12.60 8.03 1.27
CA LEU A 488 13.61 9.10 1.20
C LEU A 488 14.71 8.79 0.18
N THR A 489 15.09 7.52 0.00
CA THR A 489 16.05 7.12 -1.04
C THR A 489 15.49 7.38 -2.44
N GLU A 490 14.23 7.02 -2.69
CA GLU A 490 13.58 7.30 -3.98
C GLU A 490 13.36 8.80 -4.20
N LEU A 491 13.02 9.57 -3.16
CA LEU A 491 12.87 11.03 -3.27
C LEU A 491 14.19 11.75 -3.57
N ARG A 492 15.32 11.26 -3.03
CA ARG A 492 16.66 11.78 -3.32
C ARG A 492 17.05 11.57 -4.78
N THR A 493 16.79 10.38 -5.32
CA THR A 493 17.15 10.02 -6.70
C THR A 493 15.98 9.32 -7.39
N PRO A 494 14.97 10.07 -7.86
CA PRO A 494 13.76 9.50 -8.47
C PRO A 494 14.09 8.69 -9.72
N GLY A 495 13.63 7.44 -9.76
CA GLY A 495 13.83 6.59 -10.92
C GLY A 495 12.70 6.65 -11.93
N ILE A 496 12.96 6.06 -13.09
CA ILE A 496 12.03 6.02 -14.21
C ILE A 496 10.99 4.92 -13.98
N SER A 497 9.73 5.20 -14.28
CA SER A 497 8.64 4.21 -14.34
C SER A 497 8.28 3.85 -15.77
N MET A 498 7.36 2.91 -15.97
CA MET A 498 7.04 2.36 -17.28
C MET A 498 5.70 2.85 -17.87
N THR A 499 5.65 2.98 -19.19
CA THR A 499 4.42 3.29 -19.94
C THR A 499 3.55 2.05 -20.21
N PRO A 500 2.29 2.19 -20.66
CA PRO A 500 1.47 1.07 -21.11
C PRO A 500 2.08 0.29 -22.30
N SER A 501 3.03 0.90 -23.01
CA SER A 501 3.74 0.34 -24.16
C SER A 501 5.06 -0.34 -23.79
N GLY A 502 5.41 -0.45 -22.50
CA GLY A 502 6.65 -1.11 -22.06
C GLY A 502 7.93 -0.30 -22.30
N THR A 503 7.79 1.01 -22.51
CA THR A 503 8.91 1.96 -22.70
C THR A 503 9.15 2.76 -21.42
N PRO A 504 10.32 3.41 -21.25
CA PRO A 504 10.50 4.39 -20.18
C PRO A 504 9.46 5.50 -20.28
N ALA A 505 8.81 5.82 -19.16
CA ALA A 505 7.98 7.02 -19.03
C ALA A 505 8.88 8.27 -19.04
N PRO A 506 8.40 9.41 -19.58
CA PRO A 506 9.16 10.66 -19.50
C PRO A 506 9.38 11.08 -18.03
N PRO A 507 10.40 11.88 -17.71
CA PRO A 507 10.57 12.44 -16.36
C PRO A 507 9.32 13.20 -15.89
N VAL A 508 9.07 13.23 -14.59
CA VAL A 508 8.04 14.12 -14.03
C VAL A 508 8.61 15.54 -14.01
N GLN A 509 7.82 16.52 -14.44
CA GLN A 509 8.17 17.94 -14.31
C GLN A 509 7.27 18.57 -13.26
N PRO A 510 7.82 19.13 -12.16
CA PRO A 510 7.06 19.96 -11.23
C PRO A 510 6.63 21.26 -11.91
N ASP A 511 5.36 21.64 -11.77
CA ASP A 511 4.76 22.79 -12.48
C ASP A 511 5.00 24.14 -11.75
N THR A 512 5.70 24.18 -10.60
CA THR A 512 5.85 25.39 -9.77
C THR A 512 7.24 25.60 -9.17
N SER A 513 7.74 26.84 -9.23
CA SER A 513 9.03 27.25 -8.66
C SER A 513 9.08 27.25 -7.13
N THR A 514 7.95 27.11 -6.46
CA THR A 514 7.86 26.89 -5.00
C THR A 514 8.16 25.43 -4.66
N LEU A 515 7.59 24.48 -5.41
CA LEU A 515 7.82 23.05 -5.21
C LEU A 515 9.29 22.70 -5.45
N ASP A 516 9.92 23.29 -6.47
CA ASP A 516 11.36 23.13 -6.74
C ASP A 516 12.25 23.52 -5.55
N LYS A 517 11.92 24.59 -4.83
CA LYS A 517 12.66 25.03 -3.64
C LYS A 517 12.50 24.06 -2.49
N THR A 518 11.26 23.73 -2.14
CA THR A 518 10.94 22.75 -1.08
C THR A 518 11.60 21.40 -1.36
N MET A 519 11.56 20.93 -2.62
CA MET A 519 12.25 19.71 -3.05
C MET A 519 13.77 19.82 -2.90
N THR A 520 14.38 20.93 -3.32
CA THR A 520 15.84 21.14 -3.21
C THR A 520 16.30 21.14 -1.75
N GLU A 521 15.55 21.80 -0.87
CA GLU A 521 15.84 21.84 0.57
C GLU A 521 15.69 20.47 1.24
N VAL A 522 14.61 19.74 0.94
CA VAL A 522 14.39 18.38 1.47
C VAL A 522 15.42 17.40 0.95
N ILE A 523 15.75 17.43 -0.35
CA ILE A 523 16.79 16.57 -0.94
C ILE A 523 18.12 16.85 -0.26
N LYS A 524 18.51 18.13 -0.11
CA LYS A 524 19.74 18.50 0.62
C LYS A 524 19.75 17.96 2.05
N MET A 525 18.66 18.08 2.81
CA MET A 525 18.57 17.52 4.16
C MET A 525 18.74 15.98 4.18
N ILE A 526 18.24 15.27 3.16
CA ILE A 526 18.47 13.83 3.00
C ILE A 526 19.94 13.53 2.71
N GLU A 527 20.61 14.32 1.87
CA GLU A 527 22.04 14.15 1.55
C GLU A 527 22.94 14.43 2.76
N ASP A 528 22.68 15.53 3.50
CA ASP A 528 23.40 15.91 4.71
C ASP A 528 23.22 14.86 5.84
N THR A 529 22.07 14.16 5.86
CA THR A 529 21.79 13.04 6.78
C THR A 529 22.56 11.77 6.37
N LEU A 530 22.69 11.50 5.06
CA LEU A 530 23.35 10.32 4.52
C LEU A 530 24.89 10.39 4.53
N ASN A 531 25.47 11.59 4.58
CA ASN A 531 26.92 11.84 4.60
C ASN A 531 27.40 12.43 5.95
N PRO A 532 27.47 11.64 7.04
CA PRO A 532 27.87 12.14 8.36
C PRO A 532 29.31 12.67 8.42
N ASP A 533 30.19 12.31 7.49
CA ASP A 533 31.57 12.82 7.47
C ASP A 533 31.67 14.32 7.06
N ILE A 534 30.65 14.90 6.41
CA ILE A 534 30.57 16.35 6.13
C ILE A 534 30.34 17.16 7.43
N GLN A 535 29.73 16.54 8.45
CA GLN A 535 29.53 17.15 9.76
C GLN A 535 30.79 17.12 10.64
N LYS A 536 31.74 16.20 10.39
CA LYS A 536 33.04 16.20 11.09
C LYS A 536 33.89 17.39 10.67
N THR A 537 34.02 17.65 9.37
CA THR A 537 34.84 18.78 8.88
C THR A 537 34.27 20.12 9.35
N THR A 538 32.95 20.33 9.22
CA THR A 538 32.31 21.58 9.70
C THR A 538 32.26 21.73 11.23
N GLY A 539 32.31 20.62 11.98
CA GLY A 539 32.46 20.65 13.44
C GLY A 539 33.88 21.01 13.88
N GLU A 540 34.90 20.47 13.21
CA GLU A 540 36.31 20.81 13.43
C GLU A 540 36.62 22.26 13.01
N ASP A 541 36.08 22.72 11.89
CA ASP A 541 36.23 24.11 11.41
C ASP A 541 35.61 25.10 12.40
N LYS A 542 34.39 24.86 12.91
CA LYS A 542 33.76 25.72 13.93
C LYS A 542 34.51 25.69 15.26
N ALA A 543 35.02 24.54 15.69
CA ALA A 543 35.83 24.43 16.90
C ALA A 543 37.18 25.17 16.75
N ALA A 544 37.77 25.17 15.55
CA ALA A 544 38.96 25.94 15.23
C ALA A 544 38.68 27.45 15.19
N GLU A 545 37.52 27.86 14.66
CA GLU A 545 37.10 29.28 14.59
C GLU A 545 36.80 29.84 15.99
N GLU A 546 36.08 29.11 16.85
CA GLU A 546 35.90 29.48 18.26
C GLU A 546 37.23 29.50 19.05
N ALA A 547 38.15 28.57 18.76
CA ALA A 547 39.48 28.56 19.36
C ALA A 547 40.33 29.76 18.92
N GLN A 548 40.23 30.18 17.64
CA GLN A 548 40.89 31.40 17.15
C GLN A 548 40.29 32.66 17.77
N GLN A 549 38.96 32.77 17.89
CA GLN A 549 38.33 33.92 18.56
C GLN A 549 38.73 34.01 20.04
N LYS A 550 38.82 32.88 20.77
CA LYS A 550 39.35 32.85 22.15
C LYS A 550 40.84 33.16 22.24
N ALA A 551 41.65 32.80 21.23
CA ALA A 551 43.07 33.15 21.19
C ALA A 551 43.29 34.65 20.92
N ILE A 552 42.43 35.29 20.11
CA ILE A 552 42.54 36.71 19.75
C ILE A 552 42.05 37.63 20.90
N GLY A 553 41.04 37.21 21.67
CA GLY A 553 40.57 37.95 22.86
C GLY A 553 41.54 37.97 24.05
N GLY A 554 42.70 37.30 23.95
CA GLY A 554 43.60 37.02 25.05
C GLY A 554 44.81 37.94 25.23
N GLN A 555 44.86 39.15 24.66
CA GLN A 555 46.05 40.02 24.82
C GLN A 555 45.81 41.54 24.77
N LYS A 556 46.00 42.19 25.94
CA LYS A 556 46.00 43.64 26.23
C LYS A 556 44.65 44.37 26.08
N GLY A 557 44.32 45.34 26.95
CA GLY A 557 45.06 45.85 28.10
C GLY A 557 44.32 46.94 28.87
N HIS A 558 44.88 47.30 30.02
CA HIS A 558 44.44 48.35 30.96
C HIS A 558 44.14 49.70 30.29
N GLY A 559 43.09 50.39 30.73
CA GLY A 559 42.77 51.77 30.33
C GLY A 559 41.47 52.25 30.97
N ASP A 560 41.57 53.21 31.90
CA ASP A 560 40.42 53.82 32.58
C ASP A 560 39.68 54.81 31.66
N GLY A 561 38.38 55.01 31.92
CA GLY A 561 37.54 56.01 31.24
C GLY A 561 36.11 55.99 31.79
N GLU A 562 35.69 57.10 32.38
CA GLU A 562 34.35 57.32 32.97
C GLU A 562 33.32 57.79 31.92
N GLU A 563 32.08 58.01 32.39
CA GLU A 563 30.96 58.70 31.71
C GLU A 563 30.27 57.96 30.53
N ASP A 564 28.95 58.06 30.32
CA ASP A 564 27.80 58.51 31.14
C ASP A 564 26.49 58.07 30.43
N GLY A 565 25.36 58.05 31.17
CA GLY A 565 24.01 58.27 30.63
C GLY A 565 23.34 57.14 29.82
N GLY A 566 22.12 56.76 30.23
CA GLY A 566 21.25 55.94 29.38
C GLY A 566 20.19 55.11 30.10
N GLU A 567 19.41 55.71 31.01
CA GLU A 567 18.13 55.11 31.40
C GLU A 567 17.20 55.09 30.18
N ASP A 568 16.52 53.97 29.92
CA ASP A 568 15.07 54.03 29.71
C ASP A 568 14.40 52.68 29.99
N SER A 569 13.58 52.68 31.03
CA SER A 569 12.66 51.62 31.38
C SER A 569 11.42 51.68 30.49
N ASN A 570 10.84 50.53 30.13
CA ASN A 570 9.39 50.42 30.07
C ASN A 570 8.94 49.01 30.45
N GLN A 571 8.44 48.89 31.68
CA GLN A 571 7.49 47.85 32.06
C GLN A 571 6.11 48.28 31.56
N GLU A 572 5.34 47.36 30.99
CA GLU A 572 3.87 47.43 31.11
C GLU A 572 3.39 46.12 31.74
N GLU A 573 2.78 46.25 32.91
CA GLU A 573 2.10 45.16 33.62
C GLU A 573 0.63 45.08 33.19
N GLY A 574 0.02 43.92 33.44
CA GLY A 574 -1.35 43.86 33.96
C GLY A 574 -2.47 43.73 32.92
N GLY A 575 -3.12 42.57 32.92
CA GLY A 575 -4.26 42.31 32.05
C GLY A 575 -5.02 41.02 32.38
N ASP A 576 -5.12 40.64 33.65
CA ASP A 576 -5.97 39.51 34.07
C ASP A 576 -7.44 39.83 33.82
N GLN A 577 -8.15 38.93 33.13
CA GLN A 577 -9.61 38.81 33.20
C GLN A 577 -10.00 37.34 33.28
N GLU A 578 -10.59 36.97 34.42
CA GLU A 578 -11.14 35.64 34.69
C GLU A 578 -12.47 35.39 33.93
N GLU A 579 -12.85 34.12 33.92
CA GLU A 579 -13.98 33.55 33.18
C GLU A 579 -15.36 34.04 33.63
N VAL A 580 -16.30 34.08 32.68
CA VAL A 580 -17.68 33.63 32.92
C VAL A 580 -18.07 32.75 31.73
N GLY A 581 -18.44 31.50 31.98
CA GLY A 581 -18.82 30.54 30.95
C GLY A 581 -20.30 30.60 30.56
N GLU A 582 -20.63 29.98 29.44
CA GLU A 582 -21.99 29.52 29.13
C GLU A 582 -21.92 28.05 28.68
N GLU A 583 -22.89 27.26 29.14
CA GLU A 583 -23.00 25.81 28.94
C GLU A 583 -23.69 25.51 27.60
N GLU A 584 -23.19 24.56 26.80
CA GLU A 584 -24.01 23.87 25.79
C GLU A 584 -23.88 22.34 25.94
N GLU A 585 -24.98 21.65 25.68
CA GLU A 585 -25.25 20.29 26.16
C GLU A 585 -24.62 19.17 25.30
N ASP A 586 -23.77 18.34 25.91
CA ASP A 586 -23.40 17.03 25.34
C ASP A 586 -24.51 15.99 25.60
N GLN A 587 -25.17 15.51 24.55
CA GLN A 587 -26.07 14.35 24.59
C GLN A 587 -25.70 13.32 23.51
N GLU A 588 -25.01 12.25 23.92
CA GLU A 588 -25.46 10.84 23.85
C GLU A 588 -24.27 9.92 24.12
N GLY A 589 -24.14 9.45 25.37
CA GLY A 589 -23.15 8.45 25.74
C GLY A 589 -23.54 7.05 25.27
N VAL A 590 -22.59 6.29 24.70
CA VAL A 590 -22.77 4.87 24.44
C VAL A 590 -22.33 4.07 25.67
N GLU A 591 -23.29 3.38 26.26
CA GLU A 591 -23.16 2.53 27.44
C GLU A 591 -22.25 1.32 27.17
N TRP A 592 -21.21 1.15 27.98
CA TRP A 592 -20.36 -0.05 27.97
C TRP A 592 -20.91 -1.08 28.96
N GLU A 593 -21.55 -2.14 28.47
CA GLU A 593 -21.88 -3.30 29.32
C GLU A 593 -20.59 -4.00 29.80
N GLU A 594 -20.33 -3.95 31.11
CA GLU A 594 -19.36 -4.83 31.77
C GLU A 594 -19.84 -6.30 31.69
N VAL A 595 -19.08 -7.14 30.99
CA VAL A 595 -19.36 -8.59 30.96
C VAL A 595 -18.64 -9.29 32.12
N ASP A 596 -19.42 -9.70 33.12
CA ASP A 596 -19.02 -10.41 34.34
C ASP A 596 -18.13 -11.64 34.06
N ILE A 597 -16.83 -11.53 34.36
CA ILE A 597 -15.85 -12.61 34.18
C ILE A 597 -15.94 -13.58 35.36
N ARG A 598 -16.83 -14.57 35.26
CA ARG A 598 -16.80 -15.76 36.14
C ARG A 598 -16.13 -16.95 35.46
N PRO A 599 -15.14 -17.61 36.08
CA PRO A 599 -14.50 -18.78 35.50
C PRO A 599 -15.50 -19.96 35.40
N GLN A 600 -15.80 -20.39 34.16
CA GLN A 600 -16.61 -21.58 33.95
C GLN A 600 -15.85 -22.87 34.33
N LYS A 601 -16.58 -23.82 34.90
CA LYS A 601 -16.06 -25.11 35.39
C LYS A 601 -15.43 -25.94 34.26
N PRO A 602 -14.41 -26.77 34.55
CA PRO A 602 -13.75 -27.59 33.54
C PRO A 602 -14.73 -28.56 32.85
N PRO A 603 -14.54 -28.84 31.55
CA PRO A 603 -15.46 -29.68 30.78
C PRO A 603 -15.51 -31.11 31.31
N LYS A 604 -16.72 -31.68 31.31
CA LYS A 604 -16.94 -33.09 31.72
C LYS A 604 -16.29 -34.04 30.73
N LYS A 605 -15.86 -35.19 31.26
CA LYS A 605 -15.16 -36.32 30.60
C LYS A 605 -15.45 -36.46 29.10
N VAL A 606 -14.37 -36.47 28.32
CA VAL A 606 -14.32 -36.80 26.88
C VAL A 606 -15.15 -38.07 26.56
N PRO A 607 -16.05 -38.03 25.56
CA PRO A 607 -16.82 -39.21 25.14
C PRO A 607 -15.93 -40.38 24.73
N ARG A 608 -16.38 -41.61 24.99
CA ARG A 608 -15.63 -42.84 24.68
C ARG A 608 -15.23 -42.94 23.20
N ASP A 609 -16.01 -42.35 22.31
CA ASP A 609 -15.79 -42.40 20.86
C ASP A 609 -14.56 -41.59 20.41
N VAL A 610 -14.21 -40.51 21.11
CA VAL A 610 -13.01 -39.70 20.82
C VAL A 610 -11.72 -40.49 21.09
N ARG A 611 -11.74 -41.41 22.07
CA ARG A 611 -10.57 -42.26 22.39
C ARG A 611 -10.20 -43.20 21.24
N ARG A 612 -11.18 -43.66 20.44
CA ARG A 612 -10.94 -44.47 19.25
C ARG A 612 -10.28 -43.71 18.10
N TYR A 613 -10.37 -42.39 18.06
CA TYR A 613 -9.75 -41.57 17.00
C TYR A 613 -8.27 -41.30 17.28
N LEU A 614 -7.88 -41.08 18.53
CA LEU A 614 -6.46 -40.98 18.91
C LEU A 614 -5.71 -42.30 18.65
N ASP A 615 -6.36 -43.45 18.87
CA ASP A 615 -5.81 -44.77 18.52
C ASP A 615 -5.72 -45.02 16.99
N LEU A 616 -6.41 -44.21 16.17
CA LEU A 616 -6.34 -44.25 14.70
C LEU A 616 -5.24 -43.31 14.16
N GLU A 617 -5.07 -42.12 14.73
CA GLU A 617 -3.92 -41.24 14.44
C GLU A 617 -2.60 -41.94 14.78
N ALA A 618 -2.49 -42.51 15.99
CA ALA A 618 -1.30 -43.25 16.43
C ALA A 618 -0.98 -44.51 15.60
N ARG A 619 -1.93 -45.02 14.80
CA ARG A 619 -1.71 -46.13 13.85
C ARG A 619 -1.32 -45.68 12.45
N VAL A 620 -1.61 -44.43 12.08
CA VAL A 620 -1.13 -43.84 10.82
C VAL A 620 0.36 -43.51 10.94
N ASP A 621 0.77 -42.87 12.04
CA ASP A 621 2.17 -42.45 12.23
C ASP A 621 3.15 -43.62 12.44
N ASN A 622 2.71 -44.72 13.05
CA ASN A 622 3.54 -45.93 13.26
C ASN A 622 3.57 -46.91 12.07
N SER A 623 3.10 -46.50 10.87
CA SER A 623 3.08 -47.37 9.67
C SER A 623 4.11 -46.99 8.61
N GLY A 624 4.96 -45.99 8.88
CA GLY A 624 6.13 -45.63 8.08
C GLY A 624 7.43 -45.85 8.87
N SER A 625 7.92 -47.09 8.87
CA SER A 625 9.30 -47.46 9.27
C SER A 625 10.09 -47.87 8.03
#